data_AF-A0A957R5N5-F1
#
_entry.id   AF-A0A957R5N5-F1
#
_cell.length_a   1.000
_cell.length_b   1.000
_cell.length_c   1.000
_cell.angle_alpha   90.00
_cell.angle_beta   90.00
_cell.angle_gamma   90.00
#
_symmetry.space_group_name_H-M   'P 1'
#
loop_
_entity.id
_entity.type
_entity.pdbx_description
1 polymer ?
#
loop_
_entity_poly.entity_id
_entity_poly.type
_entity_poly.pdbx_seq_one_letter_code
_entity_poly.pdbx_strand_id
1 'polypeptide(L)'
;MNRKRWFNPRLITVGLMCILVLALTTVAAADADLDDRPEPDASEQQTGASSYALPFRSAPSNSPSGFLTEAQNGRALDIALGYIKADYASYDLTAADVANLVVTDLYVSEESGVTHIYLRQEIDGIEVFGSTSDIHVTADGRVVKFGNRFFKNIRANINTTQP
;
A
#
# COMPACT_ATOMS: atom_id res chain seq x y z
N MET A 1 5.18 -14.82 -44.96
CA MET A 1 3.96 -15.61 -45.23
C MET A 1 4.26 -17.08 -44.93
N ASN A 2 3.80 -17.62 -43.80
CA ASN A 2 3.98 -19.04 -43.42
C ASN A 2 2.87 -19.44 -42.45
N ARG A 3 2.01 -20.41 -42.83
CA ARG A 3 0.95 -20.96 -41.96
C ARG A 3 0.87 -22.47 -42.15
N LYS A 4 1.56 -23.26 -41.31
CA LYS A 4 1.46 -24.72 -41.36
C LYS A 4 0.20 -25.16 -40.61
N ARG A 5 -0.85 -25.49 -41.37
CA ARG A 5 -2.03 -26.19 -40.84
C ARG A 5 -1.68 -27.67 -40.66
N TRP A 6 -1.87 -28.19 -39.45
CA TRP A 6 -2.00 -29.63 -39.22
C TRP A 6 -3.43 -29.91 -38.78
N PHE A 7 -4.08 -30.84 -39.46
CA PHE A 7 -5.42 -31.33 -39.17
C PHE A 7 -5.27 -32.82 -38.94
N ASN A 8 -5.83 -33.36 -37.86
CA ASN A 8 -6.07 -34.81 -37.75
C ASN A 8 -7.28 -35.07 -36.83
N PRO A 9 -8.25 -35.90 -37.25
CA PRO A 9 -9.48 -36.15 -36.50
C PRO A 9 -9.47 -37.50 -35.76
N ARG A 10 -10.33 -37.64 -34.73
CA ARG A 10 -11.37 -38.71 -34.65
C ARG A 10 -12.22 -38.62 -33.37
N LEU A 11 -13.53 -38.75 -33.54
CA LEU A 11 -14.53 -39.01 -32.49
C LEU A 11 -14.44 -40.47 -31.99
N ILE A 12 -14.71 -40.68 -30.70
CA ILE A 12 -15.18 -41.91 -30.00
C ILE A 12 -15.35 -41.53 -28.50
N THR A 13 -16.29 -41.99 -27.67
CA THR A 13 -17.68 -42.50 -27.82
C THR A 13 -18.40 -42.27 -26.46
N VAL A 14 -19.73 -42.19 -26.41
CA VAL A 14 -20.51 -41.97 -25.18
C VAL A 14 -20.57 -43.23 -24.29
N GLY A 15 -20.45 -43.05 -22.96
CA GLY A 15 -20.82 -44.01 -21.90
C GLY A 15 -20.81 -43.29 -20.55
N LEU A 16 -21.93 -42.96 -19.91
CA LEU A 16 -22.98 -43.78 -19.27
C LEU A 16 -22.60 -44.28 -17.86
N MET A 17 -23.24 -43.67 -16.85
CA MET A 17 -23.50 -44.09 -15.46
C MET A 17 -22.49 -44.94 -14.66
N CYS A 18 -22.10 -44.40 -13.49
CA CYS A 18 -22.07 -45.14 -12.22
C CYS A 18 -22.28 -44.12 -11.07
N ILE A 19 -23.50 -43.96 -10.58
CA ILE A 19 -24.01 -44.56 -9.32
C ILE A 19 -23.32 -44.00 -8.07
N LEU A 20 -24.05 -43.06 -7.46
CA LEU A 20 -24.09 -42.65 -6.07
C LEU A 20 -23.62 -43.73 -5.06
N VAL A 21 -22.66 -43.39 -4.19
CA VAL A 21 -22.49 -44.04 -2.89
C VAL A 21 -22.49 -42.96 -1.81
N LEU A 22 -23.52 -43.02 -0.95
CA LEU A 22 -23.71 -42.17 0.22
C LEU A 22 -23.45 -43.03 1.46
N ALA A 23 -22.54 -42.60 2.33
CA ALA A 23 -22.37 -43.20 3.65
C ALA A 23 -22.03 -42.11 4.67
N LEU A 24 -23.02 -41.74 5.48
CA LEU A 24 -22.84 -40.93 6.69
C LEU A 24 -22.92 -41.88 7.89
N THR A 25 -21.93 -41.86 8.79
CA THR A 25 -22.14 -42.21 10.20
C THR A 25 -21.05 -41.62 11.10
N THR A 26 -21.47 -41.26 12.31
CA THR A 26 -20.75 -40.61 13.43
C THR A 26 -20.01 -41.67 14.30
N VAL A 27 -19.31 -41.41 15.42
CA VAL A 27 -19.28 -40.25 16.36
C VAL A 27 -17.92 -40.14 17.11
N ALA A 28 -17.83 -39.15 18.01
CA ALA A 28 -16.65 -38.59 18.69
C ALA A 28 -16.04 -39.36 19.90
N ALA A 29 -14.86 -38.84 20.32
CA ALA A 29 -14.29 -38.80 21.68
C ALA A 29 -13.79 -40.12 22.33
N ALA A 30 -12.90 -40.11 23.33
CA ALA A 30 -11.80 -39.20 23.73
C ALA A 30 -11.10 -39.82 24.95
N ASP A 31 -9.77 -39.87 24.96
CA ASP A 31 -8.95 -40.27 26.12
C ASP A 31 -7.53 -39.68 26.01
N ALA A 32 -6.89 -39.50 27.17
CA ALA A 32 -5.79 -38.54 27.37
C ALA A 32 -4.51 -39.17 27.95
N ASP A 33 -3.46 -38.35 28.01
CA ASP A 33 -2.24 -38.47 28.82
C ASP A 33 -1.26 -39.63 28.49
N LEU A 34 -0.13 -39.28 27.84
CA LEU A 34 1.12 -39.09 28.57
C LEU A 34 2.14 -38.21 27.80
N ASP A 35 3.08 -37.64 28.53
CA ASP A 35 3.96 -36.52 28.17
C ASP A 35 5.29 -36.96 27.51
N ASP A 36 5.58 -36.45 26.30
CA ASP A 36 6.94 -36.07 25.86
C ASP A 36 6.88 -35.07 24.69
N ARG A 37 7.54 -33.91 24.83
CA ARG A 37 7.48 -32.78 23.88
C ARG A 37 8.84 -32.56 23.19
N PRO A 38 8.99 -32.89 21.90
CA PRO A 38 9.82 -32.09 21.02
C PRO A 38 9.03 -30.83 20.62
N GLU A 39 9.56 -29.64 20.91
CA GLU A 39 8.90 -28.39 20.50
C GLU A 39 8.90 -28.25 18.97
N PRO A 40 7.74 -28.15 18.30
CA PRO A 40 7.70 -27.56 16.97
C PRO A 40 7.91 -26.05 17.12
N ASP A 41 8.91 -25.53 16.43
CA ASP A 41 9.21 -24.10 16.40
C ASP A 41 8.05 -23.32 15.79
N ALA A 42 7.40 -22.51 16.62
CA ALA A 42 6.19 -21.80 16.26
C ALA A 42 6.45 -20.72 15.19
N SER A 43 6.24 -21.03 13.90
CA SER A 43 6.14 -20.00 12.85
C SER A 43 5.39 -20.35 11.55
N GLU A 44 4.55 -21.41 11.49
CA GLU A 44 3.63 -21.61 10.34
C GLU A 44 2.16 -21.79 10.75
N GLN A 45 1.43 -20.67 10.87
CA GLN A 45 -0.03 -20.64 10.65
C GLN A 45 -0.45 -19.39 9.85
N GLN A 46 -0.94 -19.64 8.64
CA GLN A 46 -2.08 -19.00 7.95
C GLN A 46 -2.56 -17.63 8.53
N THR A 47 -2.70 -16.57 7.73
CA THR A 47 -3.87 -16.41 6.83
C THR A 47 -3.66 -15.23 5.86
N GLY A 48 -4.33 -15.29 4.70
CA GLY A 48 -4.10 -14.34 3.62
C GLY A 48 -4.68 -12.94 3.83
N ALA A 49 -3.90 -11.92 3.45
CA ALA A 49 -4.38 -10.59 3.12
C ALA A 49 -3.81 -10.17 1.74
N SER A 50 -4.52 -10.51 0.67
CA SER A 50 -4.22 -9.98 -0.66
C SER A 50 -4.82 -8.57 -0.80
N SER A 51 -4.09 -7.53 -0.37
CA SER A 51 -4.30 -6.14 -0.79
C SER A 51 -3.16 -5.23 -0.31
N TYR A 52 -2.43 -4.63 -1.25
CA TYR A 52 -1.51 -3.48 -1.10
C TYR A 52 -1.00 -3.14 0.31
N ALA A 53 -0.04 -3.92 0.83
CA ALA A 53 0.75 -3.47 1.98
C ALA A 53 1.62 -2.27 1.57
N LEU A 54 1.36 -1.10 2.16
CA LEU A 54 2.20 0.09 1.92
C LEU A 54 3.63 -0.20 2.44
N PRO A 55 4.68 0.03 1.64
CA PRO A 55 6.07 -0.24 2.07
C PRO A 55 6.57 0.76 3.12
N PHE A 56 5.74 1.74 3.49
CA PHE A 56 6.16 2.87 4.29
C PHE A 56 6.04 2.60 5.79
N ARG A 57 7.19 2.39 6.43
CA ARG A 57 7.28 2.27 7.88
C ARG A 57 7.52 3.65 8.48
N SER A 58 6.45 4.35 8.85
CA SER A 58 6.54 5.58 9.66
C SER A 58 7.39 5.29 10.89
N ALA A 59 8.43 6.09 11.10
CA ALA A 59 9.18 6.01 12.34
C ALA A 59 8.26 6.50 13.49
N PRO A 60 8.38 5.94 14.70
CA PRO A 60 7.71 6.54 15.85
C PRO A 60 8.18 7.99 16.02
N SER A 61 7.31 8.86 16.54
CA SER A 61 7.48 10.33 16.65
C SER A 61 8.72 10.81 17.42
N ASN A 62 9.54 9.90 17.93
CA ASN A 62 10.64 10.11 18.85
C ASN A 62 11.94 9.51 18.29
N SER A 63 12.25 9.74 17.01
CA SER A 63 13.47 9.21 16.38
C SER A 63 14.69 10.06 16.77
N PRO A 64 15.74 9.47 17.40
CA PRO A 64 16.87 10.24 17.96
C PRO A 64 17.82 10.81 16.90
N SER A 65 17.59 10.49 15.62
CA SER A 65 18.44 10.86 14.48
C SER A 65 18.13 12.26 13.91
N GLY A 66 17.04 12.91 14.33
CA GLY A 66 16.61 14.21 13.82
C GLY A 66 15.90 14.17 12.46
N PHE A 67 15.63 12.98 11.93
CA PHE A 67 14.84 12.75 10.70
C PHE A 67 13.44 12.23 11.06
N LEU A 68 12.48 12.44 10.17
CA LEU A 68 11.11 11.91 10.31
C LEU A 68 11.01 10.43 9.91
N THR A 69 12.03 9.89 9.25
CA THR A 69 12.10 8.49 8.82
C THR A 69 13.51 7.92 8.92
N GLU A 70 13.59 6.60 8.99
CA GLU A 70 14.80 5.87 8.65
C GLU A 70 15.12 5.96 7.14
N ALA A 71 16.33 5.52 6.76
CA ALA A 71 16.79 5.49 5.38
C ALA A 71 16.02 4.45 4.55
N GLN A 72 15.66 4.80 3.32
CA GLN A 72 14.79 4.01 2.46
C GLN A 72 15.30 4.00 1.02
N ASN A 73 15.23 2.84 0.36
CA ASN A 73 15.57 2.71 -1.05
C ASN A 73 14.36 3.03 -1.92
N GLY A 74 14.49 3.95 -2.88
CA GLY A 74 13.42 4.31 -3.81
C GLY A 74 13.66 5.67 -4.46
N ARG A 75 12.69 6.16 -5.24
CA ARG A 75 12.70 7.56 -5.69
C ARG A 75 12.25 8.44 -4.53
N ALA A 76 12.85 9.61 -4.38
CA ALA A 76 12.47 10.60 -3.36
C ALA A 76 10.95 10.92 -3.38
N LEU A 77 10.33 11.00 -4.56
CA LEU A 77 8.88 11.20 -4.71
C LEU A 77 8.05 10.07 -4.13
N ASP A 78 8.46 8.82 -4.32
CA ASP A 78 7.71 7.65 -3.83
C ASP A 78 7.80 7.56 -2.29
N ILE A 79 8.98 7.86 -1.74
CA ILE A 79 9.23 7.96 -0.30
C ILE A 79 8.38 9.08 0.32
N ALA A 80 8.36 10.26 -0.31
CA ALA A 80 7.58 11.41 0.13
C ALA A 80 6.06 11.15 0.12
N LEU A 81 5.53 10.59 -0.97
CA LEU A 81 4.12 10.21 -1.06
C LEU A 81 3.77 9.08 -0.09
N GLY A 82 4.70 8.15 0.15
CA GLY A 82 4.58 7.12 1.19
C GLY A 82 4.45 7.70 2.59
N TYR A 83 5.32 8.66 2.95
CA TYR A 83 5.28 9.35 4.24
C TYR A 83 3.95 10.05 4.47
N ILE A 84 3.52 10.87 3.51
CA ILE A 84 2.25 11.59 3.61
C ILE A 84 1.08 10.61 3.75
N LYS A 85 1.06 9.52 2.99
CA LYS A 85 -0.01 8.50 3.06
C LYS A 85 -0.01 7.68 4.35
N ALA A 86 1.11 7.62 5.08
CA ALA A 86 1.21 6.89 6.33
C ALA A 86 1.06 7.77 7.58
N ASP A 87 1.30 9.08 7.47
CA ASP A 87 1.31 10.02 8.60
C ASP A 87 0.29 11.17 8.48
N TYR A 88 -0.54 11.25 7.43
CA TYR A 88 -1.54 12.33 7.27
C TYR A 88 -2.43 12.57 8.50
N ALA A 89 -2.72 11.51 9.27
CA ALA A 89 -3.54 11.57 10.47
C ALA A 89 -2.91 12.38 11.61
N SER A 90 -1.57 12.45 11.70
CA SER A 90 -0.88 13.29 12.71
C SER A 90 -1.06 14.80 12.45
N TYR A 91 -1.54 15.16 11.25
CA TYR A 91 -1.84 16.52 10.83
C TYR A 91 -3.35 16.84 10.80
N ASP A 92 -4.21 15.98 11.37
CA ASP A 92 -5.68 16.03 11.28
C ASP A 92 -6.24 16.09 9.83
N LEU A 93 -5.50 15.53 8.86
CA LEU A 93 -5.99 15.35 7.50
C LEU A 93 -6.82 14.06 7.41
N THR A 94 -7.67 13.97 6.40
CA THR A 94 -8.36 12.72 6.04
C THR A 94 -7.64 12.02 4.89
N ALA A 95 -7.91 10.73 4.70
CA ALA A 95 -7.43 9.99 3.52
C ALA A 95 -7.91 10.62 2.20
N ALA A 96 -9.05 11.33 2.21
CA ALA A 96 -9.56 12.06 1.05
C ALA A 96 -8.78 13.34 0.76
N ASP A 97 -8.25 14.01 1.79
CA ASP A 97 -7.43 15.22 1.64
C ASP A 97 -6.06 14.94 1.00
N VAL A 98 -5.54 13.71 1.14
CA VAL A 98 -4.26 13.26 0.55
C VAL A 98 -4.42 12.23 -0.59
N ALA A 99 -5.65 12.03 -1.08
CA ALA A 99 -5.94 11.03 -2.12
C ALA A 99 -5.26 11.36 -3.45
N ASN A 100 -5.39 12.62 -3.90
CA ASN A 100 -4.76 13.14 -5.11
C ASN A 100 -3.87 14.33 -4.75
N LEU A 101 -2.59 14.21 -5.08
CA LEU A 101 -1.58 15.24 -4.88
C LEU A 101 -0.84 15.46 -6.20
N VAL A 102 -0.80 16.72 -6.65
CA VAL A 102 -0.10 17.15 -7.86
C VAL A 102 1.29 17.66 -7.47
N VAL A 103 2.33 17.17 -8.14
CA VAL A 103 3.70 17.71 -7.99
C VAL A 103 3.77 19.03 -8.74
N THR A 104 3.92 20.13 -8.02
CA THR A 104 4.03 21.47 -8.62
C THR A 104 5.48 21.81 -8.98
N ASP A 105 6.45 21.28 -8.24
CA ASP A 105 7.88 21.42 -8.49
C ASP A 105 8.67 20.28 -7.82
N LEU A 106 9.79 19.88 -8.42
CA LEU A 106 10.70 18.85 -7.91
C LEU A 106 12.11 19.08 -8.44
N TYR A 107 13.06 19.34 -7.54
CA TYR A 107 14.48 19.48 -7.88
C TYR A 107 15.39 18.93 -6.78
N VAL A 108 16.66 18.71 -7.12
CA VAL A 108 17.71 18.30 -6.18
C VAL A 108 18.62 19.49 -5.90
N SER A 109 18.90 19.75 -4.64
CA SER A 109 19.90 20.74 -4.21
C SER A 109 21.30 20.23 -4.53
N GLU A 110 22.07 20.97 -5.35
CA GLU A 110 23.45 20.61 -5.72
C GLU A 110 24.40 20.58 -4.52
N GLU A 111 24.19 21.46 -3.54
CA GLU A 111 25.03 21.60 -2.35
C GLU A 111 24.82 20.47 -1.33
N SER A 112 23.57 20.00 -1.17
CA SER A 112 23.19 19.08 -0.09
C SER A 112 22.75 17.68 -0.56
N GLY A 113 22.49 17.50 -1.86
CA GLY A 113 21.88 16.28 -2.41
C GLY A 113 20.43 16.04 -1.97
N VAL A 114 19.80 16.98 -1.24
CA VAL A 114 18.40 16.88 -0.81
C VAL A 114 17.48 17.12 -1.99
N THR A 115 16.50 16.23 -2.19
CA THR A 115 15.40 16.45 -3.13
C THR A 115 14.31 17.25 -2.43
N HIS A 116 13.98 18.40 -3.01
CA HIS A 116 12.85 19.23 -2.63
C HIS A 116 11.65 18.87 -3.50
N ILE A 117 10.50 18.61 -2.89
CA ILE A 117 9.27 18.22 -3.58
C ILE A 117 8.14 19.11 -3.08
N TYR A 118 7.45 19.78 -4.00
CA TYR A 118 6.31 20.63 -3.72
C TYR A 118 5.03 19.96 -4.23
N LEU A 119 4.04 19.84 -3.35
CA LEU A 119 2.80 19.10 -3.58
C LEU A 119 1.59 19.99 -3.32
N ARG A 120 0.57 19.89 -4.16
CA ARG A 120 -0.72 20.58 -4.01
C ARG A 120 -1.86 19.57 -4.03
N GLN A 121 -2.92 19.82 -3.27
CA GLN A 121 -4.11 18.96 -3.28
C GLN A 121 -4.90 19.17 -4.58
N GLU A 122 -5.46 18.09 -5.11
CA GLU A 122 -6.38 18.12 -6.23
C GLU A 122 -7.70 17.43 -5.86
N ILE A 123 -8.82 18.03 -6.23
CA ILE A 123 -10.15 17.47 -5.98
C ILE A 123 -10.93 17.49 -7.28
N ASP A 124 -11.34 16.31 -7.73
CA ASP A 124 -12.14 16.11 -8.93
C ASP A 124 -11.53 16.76 -10.19
N GLY A 125 -10.18 16.75 -10.29
CA GLY A 125 -9.42 17.39 -11.38
C GLY A 125 -9.10 18.88 -11.17
N ILE A 126 -9.46 19.47 -10.03
CA ILE A 126 -9.25 20.90 -9.73
C ILE A 126 -8.13 21.03 -8.68
N GLU A 127 -7.04 21.73 -9.04
CA GLU A 127 -5.98 22.10 -8.11
C GLU A 127 -6.48 23.09 -7.04
N VAL A 128 -6.23 22.78 -5.77
CA VAL A 128 -6.63 23.61 -4.63
C VAL A 128 -5.54 24.63 -4.34
N PHE A 129 -5.67 25.83 -4.90
CA PHE A 129 -4.75 26.94 -4.63
C PHE A 129 -4.62 27.24 -3.14
N GLY A 130 -3.41 27.58 -2.69
CA GLY A 130 -3.07 27.78 -1.28
C GLY A 130 -2.62 26.51 -0.54
N SER A 131 -2.96 25.30 -1.02
CA SER A 131 -2.58 24.03 -0.38
C SER A 131 -1.15 23.53 -0.66
N THR A 132 -0.23 24.41 -1.07
CA THR A 132 1.11 23.98 -1.49
C THR A 132 1.99 23.62 -0.29
N SER A 133 2.18 22.33 -0.06
CA SER A 133 3.06 21.74 0.96
C SER A 133 4.43 21.41 0.40
N ASP A 134 5.45 21.43 1.26
CA ASP A 134 6.84 21.08 0.93
C ASP A 134 7.29 19.81 1.67
N ILE A 135 8.02 18.90 1.01
CA ILE A 135 8.62 17.72 1.64
C ILE A 135 10.03 17.48 1.11
N HIS A 136 10.97 17.29 2.03
CA HIS A 136 12.40 17.23 1.74
C HIS A 136 12.96 15.85 2.05
N VAL A 137 13.60 15.21 1.08
CA VAL A 137 14.14 13.84 1.18
C VAL A 137 15.64 13.86 0.88
N THR A 138 16.46 13.25 1.74
CA THR A 138 17.91 13.15 1.54
C THR A 138 18.27 12.21 0.38
N ALA A 139 19.53 12.26 -0.08
CA ALA A 139 20.05 11.35 -1.10
C ALA A 139 19.98 9.86 -0.73
N ASP A 140 19.96 9.53 0.58
CA ASP A 140 19.76 8.17 1.12
C ASP A 140 18.31 7.88 1.56
N GLY A 141 17.35 8.69 1.13
CA GLY A 141 15.93 8.41 1.25
C GLY A 141 15.32 8.65 2.64
N ARG A 142 15.92 9.49 3.47
CA ARG A 142 15.33 9.95 4.75
C ARG A 142 14.50 11.20 4.55
N VAL A 143 13.30 11.26 5.11
CA VAL A 143 12.52 12.50 5.15
C VAL A 143 13.09 13.40 6.25
N VAL A 144 13.58 14.57 5.86
CA VAL A 144 14.15 15.58 6.79
C VAL A 144 13.03 16.39 7.42
N LYS A 145 12.05 16.80 6.61
CA LYS A 145 10.99 17.72 6.99
C LYS A 145 9.80 17.58 6.06
N PHE A 146 8.59 17.75 6.61
CA PHE A 146 7.36 17.98 5.88
C PHE A 146 6.73 19.31 6.36
N GLY A 147 6.73 20.31 5.49
CA GLY A 147 6.02 21.59 5.66
C GLY A 147 4.59 21.47 5.15
N ASN A 148 3.71 20.94 5.99
CA ASN A 148 2.30 20.75 5.64
C ASN A 148 1.53 22.09 5.57
N ARG A 149 0.91 22.36 4.43
CA ARG A 149 -0.11 23.42 4.20
C ARG A 149 -1.41 22.88 3.61
N PHE A 150 -1.61 21.55 3.63
CA PHE A 150 -2.84 20.94 3.15
C PHE A 150 -4.03 21.39 4.01
N PHE A 151 -5.12 21.73 3.34
CA PHE A 151 -6.38 22.03 4.00
C PHE A 151 -7.02 20.72 4.48
N LYS A 152 -7.65 20.78 5.65
CA LYS A 152 -8.31 19.66 6.32
C LYS A 152 -9.76 19.56 5.88
N ASN A 153 -10.27 18.35 5.64
CA ASN A 153 -11.66 18.09 5.26
C ASN A 153 -12.13 18.95 4.07
N ILE A 154 -11.34 19.11 3.01
CA ILE A 154 -11.67 20.07 1.94
C ILE A 154 -13.05 19.75 1.35
N ARG A 155 -13.35 18.47 1.11
CA ARG A 155 -14.64 18.03 0.53
C ARG A 155 -15.87 18.48 1.34
N ALA A 156 -15.72 18.74 2.64
CA ALA A 156 -16.76 19.30 3.50
C ALA A 156 -16.82 20.85 3.49
N ASN A 157 -15.76 21.51 3.01
CA ASN A 157 -15.62 22.97 2.93
C ASN A 157 -15.84 23.53 1.51
N ILE A 158 -16.15 22.69 0.52
CA ILE A 158 -16.47 23.13 -0.85
C ILE A 158 -17.90 23.67 -0.89
N ASN A 159 -18.05 24.97 -0.60
CA ASN A 159 -19.36 25.64 -0.57
C ASN A 159 -19.99 25.85 -1.96
N THR A 160 -19.24 25.65 -3.05
CA THR A 160 -19.82 25.56 -4.39
C THR A 160 -18.96 24.74 -5.36
N THR A 161 -19.61 23.95 -6.21
CA THR A 161 -19.02 23.24 -7.36
C THR A 161 -19.57 23.73 -8.71
N GLN A 162 -20.34 24.84 -8.71
CA GLN A 162 -20.81 25.52 -9.92
C GLN A 162 -20.61 27.05 -9.80
N PRO A 163 -20.19 27.73 -10.88
CA PRO A 163 -19.95 29.18 -10.88
C PRO A 163 -21.25 30.01 -10.87
#